data_AF-A0A073I029-F1
#
_entry.id   AF-A0A073I029-F1
#
_cell.length_a   1.000
_cell.length_b   1.000
_cell.length_c   1.000
_cell.angle_alpha   90.00
_cell.angle_beta   90.00
_cell.angle_gamma   90.00
#
_symmetry.space_group_name_H-M   'P 1'
#
loop_
_entity.id
_entity.type
_entity.pdbx_description
1 polymer ?
#
loop_
_entity_poly.entity_id
_entity_poly.type
_entity_poly.pdbx_seq_one_letter_code
_entity_poly.pdbx_strand_id
1 'polypeptide(L)'
;MEKKNQQVGEKPNERHYFVLEIDTDQAKDIHTQVVEAMSKATTRFSHALIIQSTAENKTRQYLTIHLKQDGLGLTKNYFSKSEYLGHQKLTSLQLSYSVVGKVQIRKLFANKDQLTLQCGDTEHFRAFIDFLKLQARNQESRQSSARTSSKTQDRISGTFKELYRTQQINSVANMYEKYQDDSEMCEKIVRNHKTLATYQSFEQQIISRPTPKQTKFQSLVGFLQRVDTQSPHLQKLDKSLLQEMQYYDIVDKLYRVIFRKCQDKINVVWLYGHPNTGKTTIAKYLRKIFITEDFRILNRSFCVDPCKSISEQQIVIMDEIKMDLIYDTEKIDDLKRFFEGEGYPVNLKYKSPVVRFEKCQVIAISNQLPLDRMNELDQKSFEARMMKAEFTGSMQRQDEKFPFNEVELAIYFQQRLIEDGDSDLLVDEPTVAENTYVEEEAAKPK
;
A
#
# COMPACT_ATOMS: atom_id res chain seq x y z
N MET A 1 -27.15 4.74 46.06
CA MET A 1 -27.74 4.14 44.84
C MET A 1 -26.61 3.73 43.92
N GLU A 2 -26.28 2.45 43.98
CA GLU A 2 -25.23 1.82 43.19
C GLU A 2 -25.66 1.72 41.71
N LYS A 3 -24.80 2.16 40.79
CA LYS A 3 -24.98 1.89 39.36
C LYS A 3 -24.51 0.46 39.09
N LYS A 4 -25.49 -0.44 38.87
CA LYS A 4 -25.26 -1.80 38.36
C LYS A 4 -24.54 -1.76 37.02
N ASN A 5 -23.41 -2.46 36.98
CA ASN A 5 -22.73 -2.89 35.75
C ASN A 5 -23.73 -3.60 34.83
N GLN A 6 -23.98 -3.01 33.65
CA GLN A 6 -24.63 -3.73 32.56
C GLN A 6 -23.65 -4.77 32.03
N GLN A 7 -24.11 -6.02 32.07
CA GLN A 7 -23.45 -7.19 31.51
C GLN A 7 -23.01 -6.94 30.07
N VAL A 8 -21.76 -7.29 29.79
CA VAL A 8 -21.23 -7.47 28.44
C VAL A 8 -22.09 -8.53 27.76
N GLY A 9 -22.98 -8.09 26.87
CA GLY A 9 -23.72 -9.00 26.01
C GLY A 9 -22.72 -9.80 25.16
N GLU A 10 -22.75 -11.13 25.27
CA GLU A 10 -22.04 -12.03 24.39
C GLU A 10 -22.34 -11.64 22.94
N LYS A 11 -21.30 -11.25 22.19
CA LYS A 11 -21.44 -10.99 20.76
C LYS A 11 -21.94 -12.29 20.11
N PRO A 12 -22.98 -12.24 19.25
CA PRO A 12 -23.45 -13.43 18.55
C PRO A 12 -22.28 -14.04 17.77
N ASN A 13 -22.09 -15.36 17.91
CA ASN A 13 -21.06 -16.14 17.22
C ASN A 13 -20.94 -15.72 15.74
N GLU A 14 -20.00 -14.85 15.41
CA GLU A 14 -19.77 -14.45 14.02
C GLU A 14 -19.21 -15.67 13.28
N ARG A 15 -19.90 -16.08 12.21
CA ARG A 15 -19.53 -17.23 11.38
C ARG A 15 -19.19 -16.75 9.98
N HIS A 16 -18.13 -17.32 9.42
CA HIS A 16 -17.79 -17.15 8.01
C HIS A 16 -18.45 -18.25 7.19
N TYR A 17 -19.21 -17.83 6.18
CA TYR A 17 -19.88 -18.69 5.21
C TYR A 17 -19.07 -18.75 3.92
N PHE A 18 -18.65 -19.95 3.53
CA PHE A 18 -18.12 -20.23 2.20
C PHE A 18 -19.16 -20.98 1.41
N VAL A 19 -19.42 -20.54 0.18
CA VAL A 19 -20.40 -21.16 -0.73
C VAL A 19 -19.64 -21.64 -1.96
N LEU A 20 -19.78 -22.93 -2.25
CA LEU A 20 -19.12 -23.63 -3.33
C LEU A 20 -20.20 -24.25 -4.22
N GLU A 21 -20.12 -24.05 -5.52
CA GLU A 21 -20.95 -24.77 -6.48
C GLU A 21 -20.30 -26.13 -6.71
N ILE A 22 -21.10 -27.19 -6.54
CA ILE A 22 -20.65 -28.58 -6.66
C ILE A 22 -21.50 -29.30 -7.71
N ASP A 23 -20.93 -30.34 -8.31
CA ASP A 23 -21.63 -31.24 -9.22
C ASP A 23 -21.56 -32.65 -8.65
N THR A 24 -22.68 -33.19 -8.16
CA THR A 24 -22.71 -34.53 -7.57
C THR A 24 -24.08 -35.19 -7.56
N ASP A 25 -24.08 -36.48 -7.91
CA ASP A 25 -25.24 -37.37 -7.75
C ASP A 25 -25.30 -38.02 -6.35
N GLN A 26 -24.26 -37.86 -5.52
CA GLN A 26 -24.09 -38.51 -4.22
C GLN A 26 -24.00 -37.51 -3.05
N ALA A 27 -24.97 -36.60 -2.98
CA ALA A 27 -24.96 -35.50 -2.00
C ALA A 27 -24.75 -35.96 -0.54
N LYS A 28 -25.36 -37.06 -0.11
CA LYS A 28 -25.21 -37.56 1.28
C LYS A 28 -23.80 -38.04 1.61
N ASP A 29 -23.18 -38.76 0.68
CA ASP A 29 -21.83 -39.30 0.88
C ASP A 29 -20.81 -38.18 0.88
N ILE A 30 -20.94 -37.22 -0.05
CA ILE A 30 -20.10 -36.03 -0.10
C ILE A 30 -20.28 -35.17 1.15
N HIS A 31 -21.51 -34.98 1.62
CA HIS A 31 -21.77 -34.24 2.86
C HIS A 31 -21.04 -34.87 4.05
N THR A 32 -21.14 -36.18 4.21
CA THR A 32 -20.49 -36.93 5.31
C THR A 32 -18.97 -36.81 5.23
N GLN A 33 -18.39 -37.02 4.03
CA GLN A 33 -16.96 -36.92 3.81
C GLN A 33 -16.42 -35.50 4.07
N VAL A 34 -17.15 -34.47 3.66
CA VAL A 34 -16.77 -33.07 3.91
C VAL A 34 -16.84 -32.76 5.40
N VAL A 35 -17.89 -33.18 6.11
CA VAL A 35 -18.02 -32.98 7.56
C VAL A 35 -16.87 -33.65 8.31
N GLU A 36 -16.54 -34.90 7.96
CA GLU A 36 -15.44 -35.63 8.58
C GLU A 36 -14.08 -34.99 8.27
N ALA A 37 -13.81 -34.67 7.01
CA ALA A 37 -12.54 -34.07 6.59
C ALA A 37 -12.33 -32.70 7.23
N MET A 38 -13.37 -31.86 7.27
CA MET A 38 -13.27 -30.49 7.78
C MET A 38 -13.22 -30.43 9.31
N SER A 39 -13.98 -31.29 10.01
CA SER A 39 -13.91 -31.38 11.48
C SER A 39 -12.53 -31.85 11.97
N LYS A 40 -11.88 -32.76 11.23
CA LYS A 40 -10.48 -33.17 11.48
C LYS A 40 -9.48 -32.07 11.11
N ALA A 41 -9.75 -31.29 10.07
CA ALA A 41 -8.82 -30.28 9.57
C ALA A 41 -8.80 -29.00 10.41
N THR A 42 -9.92 -28.62 11.03
CA THR A 42 -9.97 -27.40 11.84
C THR A 42 -11.01 -27.47 12.95
N THR A 43 -10.58 -27.11 14.16
CA THR A 43 -11.46 -26.94 15.34
C THR A 43 -12.47 -25.80 15.17
N ARG A 44 -12.28 -24.94 14.15
CA ARG A 44 -13.19 -23.85 13.79
C ARG A 44 -14.36 -24.31 12.94
N PHE A 45 -14.32 -25.54 12.44
CA PHE A 45 -15.42 -26.10 11.67
C PHE A 45 -16.66 -26.16 12.55
N SER A 46 -17.76 -25.59 12.06
CA SER A 46 -19.05 -25.67 12.73
C SER A 46 -19.91 -26.73 12.07
N HIS A 47 -20.18 -26.57 10.77
CA HIS A 47 -21.03 -27.48 10.02
C HIS A 47 -20.90 -27.21 8.51
N ALA A 48 -21.43 -28.14 7.72
CA ALA A 48 -21.59 -28.00 6.28
C ALA A 48 -23.04 -28.32 5.88
N LEU A 49 -23.52 -27.68 4.81
CA LEU A 49 -24.85 -27.93 4.24
C LEU A 49 -24.72 -28.11 2.73
N ILE A 50 -25.51 -29.01 2.14
CA ILE A 50 -25.71 -29.08 0.69
C ILE A 50 -27.11 -28.57 0.38
N ILE A 51 -27.17 -27.55 -0.46
CA ILE A 51 -28.38 -26.81 -0.81
C ILE A 51 -28.59 -26.93 -2.31
N GLN A 52 -29.81 -27.22 -2.73
CA GLN A 52 -30.21 -27.19 -4.13
C GLN A 52 -30.91 -25.88 -4.44
N SER A 53 -30.57 -25.29 -5.59
CA SER A 53 -31.31 -24.17 -6.17
C SER A 53 -31.99 -24.62 -7.45
N THR A 54 -33.25 -24.24 -7.61
CA THR A 54 -34.03 -24.44 -8.84
C THR A 54 -34.19 -23.15 -9.65
N ALA A 55 -33.35 -22.15 -9.38
CA ALA A 55 -33.40 -20.86 -10.04
C ALA A 55 -33.06 -20.94 -11.54
N GLU A 56 -33.67 -20.05 -12.34
CA GLU A 56 -33.39 -19.89 -13.78
C GLU A 56 -33.60 -21.21 -14.61
N ASN A 57 -34.53 -22.08 -14.18
CA ASN A 57 -34.81 -23.39 -14.80
C ASN A 57 -33.59 -24.34 -14.86
N LYS A 58 -32.59 -24.13 -14.02
CA LYS A 58 -31.42 -25.01 -13.89
C LYS A 58 -31.30 -25.48 -12.45
N THR A 59 -31.23 -26.79 -12.27
CA THR A 59 -30.90 -27.37 -10.97
C THR A 59 -29.40 -27.20 -10.72
N ARG A 60 -29.06 -26.54 -9.61
CA ARG A 60 -27.66 -26.39 -9.16
C ARG A 60 -27.53 -26.78 -7.70
N GLN A 61 -26.40 -27.36 -7.34
CA GLN A 61 -26.08 -27.73 -5.96
C GLN A 61 -24.97 -26.85 -5.41
N TYR A 62 -25.13 -26.49 -4.14
CA TYR A 62 -24.23 -25.61 -3.42
C TYR A 62 -23.83 -26.26 -2.10
N LEU A 63 -22.53 -26.47 -1.91
CA LEU A 63 -21.94 -26.82 -0.63
C LEU A 63 -21.62 -25.53 0.14
N THR A 64 -22.20 -25.39 1.32
CA THR A 64 -21.87 -24.31 2.25
C THR A 64 -21.04 -24.85 3.40
N ILE A 65 -19.91 -24.20 3.71
CA ILE A 65 -19.03 -24.55 4.83
C ILE A 65 -18.96 -23.37 5.78
N HIS A 66 -19.23 -23.63 7.07
CA HIS A 66 -19.40 -22.61 8.08
C HIS A 66 -18.29 -22.74 9.12
N LEU A 67 -17.50 -21.67 9.28
CA LEU A 67 -16.36 -21.63 10.20
C LEU A 67 -16.53 -20.53 11.25
N LYS A 68 -16.16 -20.80 12.51
CA LYS A 68 -16.17 -19.81 13.60
C LYS A 68 -15.14 -18.69 13.36
N GLN A 69 -15.50 -17.44 13.62
CA GLN A 69 -14.65 -16.26 13.40
C GLN A 69 -13.84 -15.90 14.65
N ASP A 70 -12.72 -16.59 14.87
CA ASP A 70 -11.84 -16.30 16.00
C ASP A 70 -10.60 -15.55 15.50
N GLY A 71 -10.60 -14.21 15.54
CA GLY A 71 -9.45 -13.28 15.50
C GLY A 71 -8.41 -13.32 14.37
N LEU A 72 -8.26 -14.45 13.66
CA LEU A 72 -7.21 -14.77 12.70
C LEU A 72 -7.85 -15.13 11.35
N GLY A 73 -7.75 -14.17 10.42
CA GLY A 73 -7.40 -14.34 9.01
C GLY A 73 -8.02 -15.45 8.16
N LEU A 74 -9.32 -15.76 8.27
CA LEU A 74 -9.99 -16.52 7.20
C LEU A 74 -10.07 -15.63 5.96
N THR A 75 -9.23 -15.92 4.96
CA THR A 75 -9.23 -15.18 3.70
C THR A 75 -10.31 -15.72 2.76
N LYS A 76 -10.77 -14.90 1.83
CA LYS A 76 -11.73 -15.32 0.79
C LYS A 76 -11.20 -16.45 -0.10
N ASN A 77 -9.89 -16.70 -0.04
CA ASN A 77 -9.21 -17.67 -0.88
C ASN A 77 -9.00 -19.02 -0.19
N TYR A 78 -9.52 -19.20 1.03
CA TYR A 78 -9.26 -20.39 1.86
C TYR A 78 -9.59 -21.73 1.17
N PHE A 79 -10.57 -21.74 0.25
CA PHE A 79 -10.91 -22.90 -0.56
C PHE A 79 -10.51 -22.79 -2.04
N SER A 80 -9.92 -21.66 -2.49
CA SER A 80 -9.58 -21.46 -3.91
C SER A 80 -8.10 -21.58 -4.26
N LYS A 81 -7.17 -21.46 -3.29
CA LYS A 81 -5.74 -21.61 -3.57
C LYS A 81 -5.16 -22.88 -2.94
N SER A 82 -4.27 -23.53 -3.67
CA SER A 82 -3.56 -24.77 -3.28
C SER A 82 -2.74 -24.66 -1.99
N GLU A 83 -2.29 -23.45 -1.64
CA GLU A 83 -1.54 -23.17 -0.40
C GLU A 83 -2.39 -23.30 0.88
N TYR A 84 -3.73 -23.31 0.78
CA TYR A 84 -4.60 -23.34 1.95
C TYR A 84 -5.13 -24.75 2.27
N LEU A 85 -5.18 -25.04 3.56
CA LEU A 85 -5.66 -26.30 4.12
C LEU A 85 -7.08 -26.66 3.66
N GLY A 86 -7.98 -25.67 3.56
CA GLY A 86 -9.35 -25.88 3.11
C GLY A 86 -9.41 -26.42 1.68
N HIS A 87 -8.66 -25.80 0.76
CA HIS A 87 -8.55 -26.27 -0.61
C HIS A 87 -7.93 -27.68 -0.70
N GLN A 88 -6.81 -27.92 0.00
CA GLN A 88 -6.15 -29.23 0.01
C GLN A 88 -7.08 -30.35 0.46
N LYS A 89 -7.89 -30.10 1.50
CA LYS A 89 -8.83 -31.09 2.03
C LYS A 89 -10.00 -31.36 1.08
N LEU A 90 -10.61 -30.34 0.48
CA LEU A 90 -11.68 -30.56 -0.48
C LEU A 90 -11.18 -31.26 -1.76
N THR A 91 -9.98 -30.91 -2.24
CA THR A 91 -9.37 -31.56 -3.40
C THR A 91 -9.02 -33.03 -3.10
N SER A 92 -8.63 -33.37 -1.87
CA SER A 92 -8.38 -34.77 -1.47
C SER A 92 -9.63 -35.66 -1.48
N LEU A 93 -10.82 -35.07 -1.44
CA LEU A 93 -12.10 -35.78 -1.56
C LEU A 93 -12.52 -36.03 -3.02
N GLN A 94 -11.67 -35.67 -3.99
CA GLN A 94 -11.96 -35.75 -5.42
C GLN A 94 -13.26 -35.03 -5.83
N LEU A 95 -13.65 -34.02 -5.05
CA LEU A 95 -14.84 -33.22 -5.30
C LEU A 95 -14.56 -32.23 -6.43
N SER A 96 -15.43 -32.20 -7.45
CA SER A 96 -15.47 -31.10 -8.42
C SER A 96 -16.24 -29.93 -7.79
N TYR A 97 -15.55 -28.81 -7.57
CA TYR A 97 -16.18 -27.62 -7.00
C TYR A 97 -15.62 -26.32 -7.58
N SER A 98 -16.44 -25.27 -7.57
CA SER A 98 -16.01 -23.91 -7.87
C SER A 98 -16.45 -22.95 -6.77
N VAL A 99 -15.57 -22.03 -6.37
CA VAL A 99 -15.90 -21.04 -5.34
C VAL A 99 -16.88 -20.03 -5.91
N VAL A 100 -18.06 -19.91 -5.29
CA VAL A 100 -19.09 -18.99 -5.76
C VAL A 100 -18.66 -17.55 -5.49
N GLY A 101 -18.45 -16.80 -6.56
CA GLY A 101 -18.02 -15.41 -6.46
C GLY A 101 -19.10 -14.51 -5.83
N LYS A 102 -18.71 -13.34 -5.32
CA LYS A 102 -19.64 -12.38 -4.68
C LYS A 102 -20.87 -12.04 -5.54
N VAL A 103 -20.73 -12.02 -6.86
CA VAL A 103 -21.83 -11.71 -7.80
C VAL A 103 -22.85 -12.86 -7.86
N GLN A 104 -22.40 -14.12 -7.85
CA GLN A 104 -23.27 -15.28 -7.85
C GLN A 104 -23.91 -15.52 -6.48
N ILE A 105 -23.20 -15.23 -5.39
CA ILE A 105 -23.81 -15.17 -4.04
C ILE A 105 -24.96 -14.16 -4.00
N ARG A 106 -24.85 -13.03 -4.72
CA ARG A 106 -25.96 -12.06 -4.85
C ARG A 106 -27.16 -12.61 -5.61
N LYS A 107 -26.93 -13.43 -6.64
CA LYS A 107 -28.02 -14.13 -7.33
C LYS A 107 -28.69 -15.16 -6.41
N LEU A 108 -27.91 -15.87 -5.61
CA LEU A 108 -28.43 -16.77 -4.58
C LEU A 108 -29.27 -16.02 -3.53
N PHE A 109 -28.86 -14.81 -3.13
CA PHE A 109 -29.67 -13.96 -2.24
C PHE A 109 -31.02 -13.60 -2.87
N ALA A 110 -31.04 -13.25 -4.16
CA ALA A 110 -32.26 -12.86 -4.87
C ALA A 110 -33.26 -14.02 -5.00
N ASN A 111 -32.77 -15.26 -5.05
CA ASN A 111 -33.57 -16.46 -5.21
C ASN A 111 -33.63 -17.33 -3.93
N LYS A 112 -33.51 -16.70 -2.75
CA LYS A 112 -33.46 -17.40 -1.45
C LYS A 112 -34.65 -18.35 -1.20
N ASP A 113 -35.83 -18.02 -1.74
CA ASP A 113 -37.05 -18.80 -1.56
C ASP A 113 -37.11 -20.02 -2.50
N GLN A 114 -36.14 -20.16 -3.41
CA GLN A 114 -35.95 -21.29 -4.32
C GLN A 114 -34.78 -22.19 -3.89
N LEU A 115 -34.34 -22.05 -2.64
CA LEU A 115 -33.28 -22.87 -2.05
C LEU A 115 -33.89 -23.94 -1.16
N THR A 116 -33.53 -25.20 -1.40
CA THR A 116 -33.95 -26.34 -0.60
C THR A 116 -32.74 -27.04 0.01
N LEU A 117 -32.83 -27.42 1.28
CA LEU A 117 -31.80 -28.20 1.95
C LEU A 117 -31.85 -29.65 1.47
N GLN A 118 -30.77 -30.14 0.86
CA GLN A 118 -30.63 -31.56 0.51
C GLN A 118 -29.98 -32.35 1.64
N CYS A 119 -28.90 -31.83 2.24
CA CYS A 119 -28.17 -32.51 3.31
C CYS A 119 -27.65 -31.50 4.35
N GLY A 120 -27.71 -31.86 5.63
CA GLY A 120 -27.21 -31.06 6.74
C GLY A 120 -28.29 -30.68 7.75
N ASP A 121 -27.94 -29.74 8.62
CA ASP A 121 -28.76 -29.34 9.76
C ASP A 121 -29.79 -28.26 9.39
N THR A 122 -31.05 -28.48 9.81
CA THR A 122 -32.18 -27.60 9.47
C THR A 122 -32.14 -26.26 10.19
N GLU A 123 -31.67 -26.20 11.44
CA GLU A 123 -31.54 -24.94 12.19
C GLU A 123 -30.47 -24.06 11.58
N HIS A 124 -29.37 -24.68 11.19
CA HIS A 124 -28.25 -24.04 10.49
C HIS A 124 -28.62 -23.55 9.10
N PHE A 125 -29.45 -24.31 8.38
CA PHE A 125 -30.03 -23.87 7.12
C PHE A 125 -30.94 -22.65 7.31
N ARG A 126 -31.81 -22.63 8.33
CA ARG A 126 -32.63 -21.45 8.66
C ARG A 126 -31.76 -20.24 8.97
N ALA A 127 -30.72 -20.42 9.80
CA ALA A 127 -29.77 -19.35 10.13
C ALA A 127 -29.04 -18.82 8.87
N PHE A 128 -28.68 -19.69 7.94
CA PHE A 128 -28.11 -19.30 6.65
C PHE A 128 -29.10 -18.48 5.82
N ILE A 129 -30.35 -18.92 5.69
CA ILE A 129 -31.40 -18.18 4.99
C ILE A 129 -31.66 -16.81 5.63
N ASP A 130 -31.67 -16.73 6.96
CA ASP A 130 -31.84 -15.46 7.67
C ASP A 130 -30.64 -14.52 7.49
N PHE A 131 -29.42 -15.07 7.41
CA PHE A 131 -28.25 -14.32 6.97
C PHE A 131 -28.42 -13.78 5.55
N LEU A 132 -28.92 -14.57 4.59
CA LEU A 132 -29.21 -14.11 3.23
C LEU A 132 -30.24 -12.97 3.24
N LYS A 133 -31.30 -13.08 4.06
CA LYS A 133 -32.35 -12.06 4.21
C LYS A 133 -31.82 -10.76 4.80
N LEU A 134 -30.98 -10.82 5.83
CA LEU A 134 -30.38 -9.65 6.46
C LEU A 134 -29.44 -8.93 5.49
N GLN A 135 -28.66 -9.68 4.70
CA GLN A 135 -27.82 -9.12 3.65
C GLN A 135 -28.63 -8.46 2.52
N ALA A 136 -29.79 -9.01 2.17
CA ALA A 136 -30.72 -8.41 1.20
C ALA A 136 -31.33 -7.08 1.73
N ARG A 137 -31.82 -7.05 2.97
CA ARG A 137 -32.38 -5.83 3.60
C ARG A 137 -31.36 -4.70 3.74
N ASN A 138 -30.12 -5.02 4.12
CA ASN A 138 -29.02 -4.07 4.19
C ASN A 138 -28.58 -3.53 2.81
N GLN A 139 -28.96 -4.20 1.73
CA GLN A 139 -28.74 -3.70 0.36
C GLN A 139 -29.93 -2.89 -0.15
N GLU A 140 -31.17 -3.26 0.18
CA GLU A 140 -32.35 -2.47 -0.15
C GLU A 140 -32.33 -1.09 0.52
N SER A 141 -31.89 -1.01 1.79
CA SER A 141 -31.68 0.28 2.48
C SER A 141 -30.55 1.12 1.86
N ARG A 142 -29.56 0.47 1.22
CA ARG A 142 -28.51 1.12 0.44
C ARG A 142 -28.93 1.46 -0.99
N GLN A 143 -29.97 0.83 -1.54
CA GLN A 143 -30.47 1.10 -2.89
C GLN A 143 -31.58 2.16 -2.91
N SER A 144 -32.40 2.27 -1.86
CA SER A 144 -33.38 3.36 -1.71
C SER A 144 -32.72 4.71 -1.48
N SER A 145 -31.53 4.73 -0.87
CA SER A 145 -30.74 5.94 -0.63
C SER A 145 -29.83 6.37 -1.80
N ALA A 146 -29.65 5.51 -2.83
CA ALA A 146 -28.58 5.68 -3.83
C ALA A 146 -29.06 5.80 -5.29
N ARG A 147 -30.34 5.59 -5.61
CA ARG A 147 -30.77 5.48 -7.01
C ARG A 147 -31.14 6.78 -7.73
N THR A 148 -31.29 7.91 -7.05
CA THR A 148 -31.52 9.22 -7.71
C THR A 148 -30.45 10.28 -7.45
N SER A 149 -29.62 10.15 -6.40
CA SER A 149 -28.58 11.15 -6.07
C SER A 149 -27.17 10.76 -6.48
N SER A 150 -26.71 9.51 -6.27
CA SER A 150 -25.29 9.13 -6.40
C SER A 150 -24.73 9.21 -7.83
N LYS A 151 -25.44 8.72 -8.86
CA LYS A 151 -24.89 8.76 -10.24
C LYS A 151 -24.74 10.19 -10.77
N THR A 152 -25.66 11.08 -10.41
CA THR A 152 -25.63 12.49 -10.81
C THR A 152 -24.60 13.27 -9.97
N GLN A 153 -24.49 12.94 -8.67
CA GLN A 153 -23.48 13.47 -7.74
C GLN A 153 -22.04 13.08 -8.11
N ASP A 154 -21.81 11.81 -8.42
CA ASP A 154 -20.50 11.29 -8.82
C ASP A 154 -20.07 11.90 -10.16
N ARG A 155 -21.03 12.08 -11.09
CA ARG A 155 -20.75 12.68 -12.40
C ARG A 155 -20.40 14.17 -12.28
N ILE A 156 -21.17 14.96 -11.52
CA ILE A 156 -20.86 16.39 -11.38
C ILE A 156 -19.62 16.67 -10.53
N SER A 157 -19.37 15.85 -9.50
CA SER A 157 -18.14 15.94 -8.70
C SER A 157 -16.92 15.51 -9.51
N GLY A 158 -17.07 14.53 -10.41
CA GLY A 158 -16.06 14.15 -11.39
C GLY A 158 -15.74 15.30 -12.35
N THR A 159 -16.77 15.88 -12.97
CA THR A 159 -16.63 17.02 -13.89
C THR A 159 -15.99 18.23 -13.20
N PHE A 160 -16.41 18.57 -11.97
CA PHE A 160 -15.80 19.66 -11.22
C PHE A 160 -14.30 19.44 -10.98
N LYS A 161 -13.90 18.24 -10.52
CA LYS A 161 -12.47 17.91 -10.29
C LYS A 161 -11.64 17.98 -11.57
N GLU A 162 -12.19 17.48 -12.68
CA GLU A 162 -11.51 17.51 -13.98
C GLU A 162 -11.31 18.94 -14.48
N LEU A 163 -12.36 19.76 -14.45
CA LEU A 163 -12.30 21.17 -14.84
C LEU A 163 -11.37 22.00 -13.93
N TYR A 164 -11.38 21.71 -12.63
CA TYR A 164 -10.54 22.39 -11.65
C TYR A 164 -9.04 22.04 -11.83
N ARG A 165 -8.72 20.78 -12.11
CA ARG A 165 -7.34 20.32 -12.35
C ARG A 165 -6.78 20.72 -13.70
N THR A 166 -7.64 20.86 -14.71
CA THR A 166 -7.28 21.40 -16.03
C THR A 166 -7.27 22.94 -16.05
N GLN A 167 -7.43 23.59 -14.88
CA GLN A 167 -7.43 25.05 -14.70
C GLN A 167 -8.51 25.79 -15.51
N GLN A 168 -9.54 25.08 -15.97
CA GLN A 168 -10.64 25.69 -16.72
C GLN A 168 -11.67 26.37 -15.82
N ILE A 169 -11.67 26.05 -14.52
CA ILE A 169 -12.41 26.73 -13.46
C ILE A 169 -11.51 26.77 -12.22
N ASN A 170 -11.67 27.78 -11.35
CA ASN A 170 -10.95 27.90 -10.08
C ASN A 170 -11.90 28.02 -8.86
N SER A 171 -13.21 27.92 -9.07
CA SER A 171 -14.20 27.86 -8.01
C SER A 171 -15.52 27.21 -8.50
N VAL A 172 -16.41 26.89 -7.56
CA VAL A 172 -17.79 26.48 -7.88
C VAL A 172 -18.55 27.59 -8.61
N ALA A 173 -18.26 28.86 -8.34
CA ALA A 173 -18.87 30.00 -9.05
C ALA A 173 -18.50 30.02 -10.53
N ASN A 174 -17.23 29.75 -10.87
CA ASN A 174 -16.79 29.67 -12.26
C ASN A 174 -17.39 28.47 -12.99
N MET A 175 -17.72 27.40 -12.26
CA MET A 175 -18.48 26.29 -12.84
C MET A 175 -19.92 26.72 -13.19
N TYR A 176 -20.55 27.58 -12.38
CA TYR A 176 -21.86 28.15 -12.73
C TYR A 176 -21.78 29.03 -13.96
N GLU A 177 -20.82 29.96 -14.00
CA GLU A 177 -20.63 30.87 -15.14
C GLU A 177 -20.38 30.09 -16.44
N LYS A 178 -19.56 29.04 -16.37
CA LYS A 178 -19.24 28.17 -17.51
C LYS A 178 -20.46 27.42 -18.07
N TYR A 179 -21.44 27.10 -17.23
CA TYR A 179 -22.62 26.34 -17.60
C TYR A 179 -23.92 27.16 -17.49
N GLN A 180 -23.84 28.49 -17.48
CA GLN A 180 -24.99 29.38 -17.25
C GLN A 180 -26.13 29.17 -18.24
N ASP A 181 -25.81 28.74 -19.48
CA ASP A 181 -26.78 28.49 -20.55
C ASP A 181 -27.34 27.05 -20.53
N ASP A 182 -26.85 26.18 -19.64
CA ASP A 182 -27.34 24.81 -19.43
C ASP A 182 -28.13 24.72 -18.12
N SER A 183 -29.44 24.96 -18.21
CA SER A 183 -30.36 24.93 -17.07
C SER A 183 -30.33 23.61 -16.29
N GLU A 184 -30.11 22.48 -16.97
CA GLU A 184 -30.06 21.17 -16.31
C GLU A 184 -28.76 21.00 -15.51
N MET A 185 -27.66 21.50 -16.05
CA MET A 185 -26.37 21.48 -15.36
C MET A 185 -26.32 22.48 -14.19
N CYS A 186 -26.87 23.69 -14.35
CA CYS A 186 -27.00 24.66 -13.27
C CYS A 186 -27.79 24.08 -12.08
N GLU A 187 -28.93 23.44 -12.32
CA GLU A 187 -29.69 22.77 -11.26
C GLU A 187 -28.86 21.69 -10.53
N LYS A 188 -28.04 20.93 -11.26
CA LYS A 188 -27.15 19.93 -10.66
C LYS A 188 -26.06 20.58 -9.81
N ILE A 189 -25.49 21.72 -10.23
CA ILE A 189 -24.50 22.46 -9.44
C ILE A 189 -25.16 22.99 -8.16
N VAL A 190 -26.37 23.56 -8.24
CA VAL A 190 -27.14 24.03 -7.06
C VAL A 190 -27.38 22.92 -6.07
N ARG A 191 -27.91 21.78 -6.52
CA ARG A 191 -28.21 20.64 -5.65
C ARG A 191 -26.98 20.07 -4.95
N ASN A 192 -25.78 20.30 -5.50
CA ASN A 192 -24.52 19.73 -5.00
C ASN A 192 -23.54 20.79 -4.49
N HIS A 193 -23.96 22.04 -4.35
CA HIS A 193 -23.09 23.17 -4.03
C HIS A 193 -22.23 22.92 -2.78
N LYS A 194 -22.82 22.39 -1.69
CA LYS A 194 -22.08 22.08 -0.45
C LYS A 194 -20.97 21.04 -0.66
N THR A 195 -21.26 19.99 -1.43
CA THR A 195 -20.32 18.94 -1.77
C THR A 195 -19.20 19.48 -2.67
N LEU A 196 -19.56 20.30 -3.67
CA LEU A 196 -18.60 20.92 -4.58
C LEU A 196 -17.72 21.94 -3.85
N ALA A 197 -18.26 22.73 -2.93
CA ALA A 197 -17.49 23.65 -2.07
C ALA A 197 -16.52 22.89 -1.14
N THR A 198 -16.93 21.72 -0.66
CA THR A 198 -16.06 20.83 0.12
C THR A 198 -14.92 20.31 -0.76
N TYR A 199 -15.20 19.87 -1.99
CA TYR A 199 -14.16 19.50 -2.96
C TYR A 199 -13.28 20.67 -3.37
N GLN A 200 -13.84 21.87 -3.53
CA GLN A 200 -13.07 23.08 -3.75
C GLN A 200 -12.11 23.31 -2.59
N SER A 201 -12.55 23.19 -1.34
CA SER A 201 -11.65 23.34 -0.18
C SER A 201 -10.53 22.28 -0.15
N PHE A 202 -10.82 21.04 -0.58
CA PHE A 202 -9.81 19.99 -0.68
C PHE A 202 -8.83 20.21 -1.84
N GLU A 203 -9.32 20.54 -3.03
CA GLU A 203 -8.49 20.82 -4.19
C GLU A 203 -7.71 22.14 -3.99
N GLN A 204 -8.28 23.13 -3.30
CA GLN A 204 -7.56 24.32 -2.81
C GLN A 204 -6.49 23.92 -1.82
N GLN A 205 -6.72 23.04 -0.85
CA GLN A 205 -5.64 22.57 0.05
C GLN A 205 -4.55 21.77 -0.66
N ILE A 206 -4.89 21.09 -1.76
CA ILE A 206 -3.96 20.36 -2.63
C ILE A 206 -3.14 21.33 -3.50
N ILE A 207 -3.75 22.41 -4.01
CA ILE A 207 -3.10 23.41 -4.88
C ILE A 207 -2.40 24.53 -4.07
N SER A 208 -2.96 24.93 -2.93
CA SER A 208 -2.47 25.99 -2.03
C SER A 208 -1.35 25.53 -1.12
N ARG A 209 -0.81 24.34 -1.34
CA ARG A 209 0.48 23.92 -0.79
C ARG A 209 1.36 23.41 -1.92
N PRO A 210 2.15 24.28 -2.57
CA PRO A 210 3.52 23.88 -2.82
C PRO A 210 4.15 23.75 -1.43
N THR A 211 4.06 22.56 -0.81
CA THR A 211 5.01 22.25 0.26
C THR A 211 6.38 22.42 -0.38
N PRO A 212 7.30 23.21 0.21
CA PRO A 212 8.65 23.30 -0.31
C PRO A 212 9.15 21.88 -0.54
N LYS A 213 9.66 21.60 -1.74
CA LYS A 213 10.35 20.35 -2.04
C LYS A 213 11.59 20.32 -1.16
N GLN A 214 11.45 19.80 0.07
CA GLN A 214 12.60 19.70 0.95
C GLN A 214 13.63 18.84 0.22
N THR A 215 14.78 19.39 -0.09
CA THR A 215 15.86 18.67 -0.74
C THR A 215 16.55 17.75 0.27
N LYS A 216 17.36 16.79 -0.19
CA LYS A 216 18.15 15.94 0.71
C LYS A 216 19.07 16.76 1.62
N PHE A 217 19.58 17.88 1.10
CA PHE A 217 20.38 18.85 1.86
C PHE A 217 19.55 19.50 2.96
N GLN A 218 18.35 20.01 2.64
CA GLN A 218 17.46 20.59 3.62
C GLN A 218 16.95 19.56 4.64
N SER A 219 16.77 18.29 4.26
CA SER A 219 16.42 17.23 5.21
C SER A 219 17.56 16.95 6.19
N LEU A 220 18.80 16.91 5.70
CA LEU A 220 19.99 16.77 6.54
C LEU A 220 20.13 17.95 7.52
N VAL A 221 20.07 19.18 7.01
CA VAL A 221 20.18 20.40 7.82
C VAL A 221 19.04 20.49 8.82
N GLY A 222 17.80 20.26 8.38
CA GLY A 222 16.63 20.26 9.25
C GLY A 222 16.65 19.14 10.30
N PHE A 223 17.29 18.01 10.04
CA PHE A 223 17.56 17.00 11.06
C PHE A 223 18.57 17.52 12.09
N LEU A 224 19.72 18.03 11.64
CA LEU A 224 20.79 18.54 12.51
C LEU A 224 20.38 19.72 13.38
N GLN A 225 19.49 20.60 12.90
CA GLN A 225 18.94 21.71 13.68
C GLN A 225 18.01 21.27 14.82
N ARG A 226 17.42 20.07 14.72
CA ARG A 226 16.46 19.54 15.72
C ARG A 226 17.10 18.69 16.80
N VAL A 227 18.36 18.30 16.62
CA VAL A 227 19.09 17.41 17.53
C VAL A 227 20.24 18.17 18.20
N ASP A 228 20.65 17.72 19.39
CA ASP A 228 21.80 18.28 20.07
C ASP A 228 23.10 17.81 19.38
N THR A 229 23.70 18.70 18.58
CA THR A 229 24.94 18.45 17.84
C THR A 229 26.19 18.83 18.63
N GLN A 230 26.05 19.44 19.81
CA GLN A 230 27.16 19.92 20.65
C GLN A 230 27.39 19.06 21.90
N SER A 231 26.66 17.95 22.02
CA SER A 231 26.82 17.02 23.14
C SER A 231 28.25 16.48 23.21
N PRO A 232 28.90 16.51 24.40
CA PRO A 232 30.26 16.00 24.58
C PRO A 232 30.38 14.48 24.42
N HIS A 233 29.25 13.78 24.34
CA HIS A 233 29.20 12.33 24.14
C HIS A 233 29.19 11.91 22.66
N LEU A 234 29.09 12.87 21.73
CA LEU A 234 29.14 12.59 20.30
C LEU A 234 30.58 12.37 19.84
N GLN A 235 30.80 11.28 19.12
CA GLN A 235 32.05 11.00 18.44
C GLN A 235 32.08 11.71 17.09
N LYS A 236 33.15 12.47 16.84
CA LYS A 236 33.38 13.05 15.52
C LYS A 236 33.87 11.94 14.59
N LEU A 237 33.00 11.49 13.69
CA LEU A 237 33.38 10.53 12.66
C LEU A 237 34.31 11.19 11.65
N ASP A 238 35.39 10.51 11.31
CA ASP A 238 36.27 10.84 10.21
C ASP A 238 36.62 9.57 9.42
N LYS A 239 37.41 9.73 8.34
CA LYS A 239 37.83 8.60 7.51
C LYS A 239 38.59 7.54 8.32
N SER A 240 39.49 7.95 9.20
CA SER A 240 40.36 7.05 9.97
C SER A 240 39.55 6.21 10.96
N LEU A 241 38.65 6.85 11.70
CA LEU A 241 37.79 6.21 12.68
C LEU A 241 36.80 5.25 12.01
N LEU A 242 36.20 5.66 10.89
CA LEU A 242 35.32 4.79 10.12
C LEU A 242 36.07 3.59 9.50
N GLN A 243 37.35 3.75 9.15
CA GLN A 243 38.20 2.64 8.69
C GLN A 243 38.52 1.68 9.82
N GLU A 244 38.85 2.18 11.01
CA GLU A 244 39.08 1.38 12.22
C GLU A 244 37.83 0.56 12.58
N MET A 245 36.65 1.19 12.50
CA MET A 245 35.36 0.52 12.72
C MET A 245 34.94 -0.40 11.55
N GLN A 246 35.65 -0.35 10.42
CA GLN A 246 35.37 -1.07 9.17
C GLN A 246 34.12 -0.58 8.39
N TYR A 247 33.53 0.56 8.74
CA TYR A 247 32.33 1.10 8.08
C TYR A 247 32.60 2.16 7.00
N TYR A 248 33.86 2.56 6.79
CA TYR A 248 34.20 3.64 5.84
C TYR A 248 33.66 3.40 4.44
N ASP A 249 33.88 2.20 3.87
CA ASP A 249 33.43 1.88 2.51
C ASP A 249 31.90 1.97 2.37
N ILE A 250 31.17 1.50 3.39
CA ILE A 250 29.70 1.55 3.44
C ILE A 250 29.21 3.00 3.49
N VAL A 251 29.76 3.80 4.43
CA VAL A 251 29.36 5.20 4.61
C VAL A 251 29.75 6.03 3.38
N ASP A 252 30.90 5.75 2.75
CA ASP A 252 31.34 6.43 1.54
C ASP A 252 30.39 6.17 0.35
N LYS A 253 30.02 4.90 0.12
CA LYS A 253 29.08 4.55 -0.96
C LYS A 253 27.70 5.17 -0.75
N LEU A 254 27.21 5.18 0.50
CA LEU A 254 25.97 5.86 0.87
C LEU A 254 26.03 7.35 0.56
N TYR A 255 27.08 8.03 1.01
CA TYR A 255 27.30 9.45 0.73
C TYR A 255 27.26 9.73 -0.78
N ARG A 256 28.05 8.98 -1.56
CA ARG A 256 28.17 9.19 -3.01
C ARG A 256 26.85 9.03 -3.73
N VAL A 257 26.08 7.99 -3.42
CA VAL A 257 24.79 7.77 -4.10
C VAL A 257 23.73 8.76 -3.62
N ILE A 258 23.59 8.98 -2.31
CA ILE A 258 22.58 9.89 -1.75
C ILE A 258 22.75 11.31 -2.31
N PHE A 259 23.97 11.82 -2.38
CA PHE A 259 24.26 13.17 -2.87
C PHE A 259 24.70 13.22 -4.34
N ARG A 260 24.55 12.11 -5.09
CA ARG A 260 24.90 12.01 -6.53
C ARG A 260 26.34 12.43 -6.85
N LYS A 261 27.29 12.09 -5.99
CA LYS A 261 28.75 12.20 -6.21
C LYS A 261 29.32 10.93 -6.89
N CYS A 262 28.58 10.40 -7.86
CA CYS A 262 28.93 9.20 -8.62
C CYS A 262 28.47 9.34 -10.08
N GLN A 263 28.81 8.38 -10.93
CA GLN A 263 28.35 8.35 -12.32
C GLN A 263 26.81 8.36 -12.37
N ASP A 264 26.23 9.04 -13.38
CA ASP A 264 24.78 9.28 -13.47
C ASP A 264 23.92 8.01 -13.39
N LYS A 265 24.42 6.92 -13.99
CA LYS A 265 23.74 5.61 -14.01
C LYS A 265 23.69 4.93 -12.65
N ILE A 266 24.62 5.27 -11.75
CA ILE A 266 24.66 4.68 -10.40
C ILE A 266 23.66 5.45 -9.52
N ASN A 267 22.60 4.77 -9.11
CA ASN A 267 21.56 5.32 -8.25
C ASN A 267 21.23 4.42 -7.05
N VAL A 268 21.90 3.27 -6.94
CA VAL A 268 21.62 2.27 -5.92
C VAL A 268 22.85 2.02 -5.03
N VAL A 269 22.64 1.90 -3.72
CA VAL A 269 23.60 1.24 -2.82
C VAL A 269 22.99 -0.06 -2.36
N TRP A 270 23.71 -1.15 -2.56
CA TRP A 270 23.29 -2.48 -2.12
C TRP A 270 24.08 -2.89 -0.88
N LEU A 271 23.42 -2.88 0.27
CA LEU A 271 23.96 -3.33 1.55
C LEU A 271 23.74 -4.86 1.66
N TYR A 272 24.80 -5.65 1.55
CA TYR A 272 24.73 -7.11 1.64
C TYR A 272 25.75 -7.68 2.64
N GLY A 273 25.56 -8.93 3.07
CA GLY A 273 26.52 -9.64 3.93
C GLY A 273 25.90 -10.23 5.20
N HIS A 274 26.73 -10.49 6.21
CA HIS A 274 26.35 -11.27 7.39
C HIS A 274 25.22 -10.62 8.20
N PRO A 275 24.33 -11.39 8.84
CA PRO A 275 23.33 -10.85 9.77
C PRO A 275 24.01 -10.18 10.98
N ASN A 276 23.30 -9.30 11.67
CA ASN A 276 23.76 -8.60 12.88
C ASN A 276 25.02 -7.74 12.73
N THR A 277 25.28 -7.26 11.51
CA THR A 277 26.37 -6.33 11.18
C THR A 277 25.88 -4.89 11.06
N GLY A 278 24.59 -4.63 11.32
CA GLY A 278 24.02 -3.28 11.35
C GLY A 278 23.50 -2.72 10.03
N LYS A 279 23.34 -3.55 8.97
CA LYS A 279 22.65 -3.16 7.72
C LYS A 279 21.31 -2.46 7.97
N THR A 280 20.43 -3.10 8.75
CA THR A 280 19.12 -2.55 9.12
C THR A 280 19.23 -1.34 10.04
N THR A 281 20.31 -1.23 10.84
CA THR A 281 20.57 -0.06 11.70
C THR A 281 20.88 1.17 10.85
N ILE A 282 21.73 1.05 9.83
CA ILE A 282 21.98 2.14 8.87
C ILE A 282 20.67 2.57 8.19
N ALA A 283 19.85 1.60 7.76
CA ALA A 283 18.55 1.92 7.17
C ALA A 283 17.64 2.71 8.13
N LYS A 284 17.65 2.37 9.42
CA LYS A 284 16.93 3.13 10.45
C LYS A 284 17.48 4.56 10.60
N TYR A 285 18.79 4.77 10.50
CA TYR A 285 19.38 6.11 10.54
C TYR A 285 18.96 6.95 9.32
N LEU A 286 18.99 6.37 8.12
CA LEU A 286 18.55 7.06 6.91
C LEU A 286 17.07 7.48 6.99
N ARG A 287 16.19 6.64 7.55
CA ARG A 287 14.77 6.97 7.80
C ARG A 287 14.58 8.12 8.79
N LYS A 288 15.54 8.36 9.70
CA LYS A 288 15.50 9.48 10.64
C LYS A 288 16.00 10.78 10.01
N ILE A 289 17.02 10.69 9.16
CA ILE A 289 17.71 11.84 8.56
C ILE A 289 16.94 12.37 7.33
N PHE A 290 16.43 11.49 6.47
CA PHE A 290 15.87 11.83 5.16
C PHE A 290 14.39 11.48 5.01
N ILE A 291 13.76 12.02 3.97
CA ILE A 291 12.39 11.65 3.57
C ILE A 291 12.44 10.36 2.75
N THR A 292 12.15 9.23 3.40
CA THR A 292 12.25 7.89 2.81
C THR A 292 10.89 7.22 2.59
N GLU A 293 10.75 6.39 1.54
CA GLU A 293 9.65 5.41 1.43
C GLU A 293 10.19 3.97 1.42
N ASP A 294 9.55 3.07 2.17
CA ASP A 294 9.83 1.64 2.08
C ASP A 294 9.22 1.07 0.80
N PHE A 295 10.02 0.36 0.00
CA PHE A 295 9.55 -0.27 -1.22
C PHE A 295 8.76 -1.55 -0.92
N ARG A 296 7.45 -1.40 -0.68
CA ARG A 296 6.54 -2.51 -0.32
C ARG A 296 5.76 -3.08 -1.51
N ILE A 297 5.93 -2.47 -2.70
CA ILE A 297 5.14 -2.71 -3.91
C ILE A 297 5.31 -4.14 -4.41
N LEU A 298 6.48 -4.73 -4.19
CA LEU A 298 6.88 -6.04 -4.72
C LEU A 298 6.06 -7.23 -4.20
N ASN A 299 5.30 -7.06 -3.10
CA ASN A 299 4.52 -8.14 -2.51
C ASN A 299 3.03 -8.12 -2.88
N ARG A 300 2.55 -7.19 -3.74
CA ARG A 300 1.12 -7.05 -4.07
C ARG A 300 0.89 -6.68 -5.54
N SER A 301 -0.11 -7.31 -6.18
CA SER A 301 -0.54 -7.01 -7.55
C SER A 301 -1.08 -5.58 -7.75
N PHE A 302 -1.43 -4.89 -6.65
CA PHE A 302 -1.93 -3.52 -6.66
C PHE A 302 -1.43 -2.78 -5.41
N CYS A 303 -1.05 -1.52 -5.60
CA CYS A 303 -0.83 -0.62 -4.48
C CYS A 303 -2.13 0.11 -4.12
N VAL A 304 -2.46 0.12 -2.82
CA VAL A 304 -3.45 1.05 -2.28
C VAL A 304 -2.68 2.35 -2.08
N ASP A 305 -3.05 3.37 -2.84
CA ASP A 305 -2.54 4.73 -2.72
C ASP A 305 -2.64 5.15 -1.25
N PRO A 306 -1.53 5.20 -0.49
CA PRO A 306 -1.61 5.73 0.85
C PRO A 306 -1.92 7.21 0.68
N CYS A 307 -3.06 7.68 1.19
CA CYS A 307 -3.35 9.13 1.32
C CYS A 307 -2.37 9.85 2.29
N LYS A 308 -1.09 9.48 2.30
CA LYS A 308 0.02 9.99 3.11
C LYS A 308 1.27 9.82 2.23
N SER A 309 2.02 10.84 1.80
CA SER A 309 2.28 12.16 2.37
C SER A 309 2.66 13.18 1.28
N ILE A 310 2.55 14.45 1.67
CA ILE A 310 2.59 15.72 0.91
C ILE A 310 4.03 16.12 0.44
N SER A 311 4.97 15.18 0.39
CA SER A 311 6.38 15.43 0.03
C SER A 311 6.88 14.43 -1.01
N GLU A 312 7.52 14.90 -2.08
CA GLU A 312 8.26 14.05 -3.01
C GLU A 312 9.31 13.24 -2.25
N GLN A 313 9.34 11.93 -2.49
CA GLN A 313 10.27 11.03 -1.80
C GLN A 313 11.69 11.29 -2.31
N GLN A 314 12.67 11.18 -1.41
CA GLN A 314 14.07 11.42 -1.76
C GLN A 314 14.82 10.09 -1.92
N ILE A 315 14.55 9.16 -1.01
CA ILE A 315 15.24 7.88 -0.92
C ILE A 315 14.20 6.76 -0.80
N VAL A 316 14.39 5.68 -1.52
CA VAL A 316 13.60 4.46 -1.40
C VAL A 316 14.44 3.39 -0.72
N ILE A 317 13.90 2.79 0.34
CA ILE A 317 14.56 1.70 1.07
C ILE A 317 13.88 0.39 0.71
N MET A 318 14.63 -0.53 0.12
CA MET A 318 14.22 -1.90 -0.15
C MET A 318 14.80 -2.80 0.95
N ASP A 319 14.08 -2.88 2.05
CA ASP A 319 14.43 -3.74 3.20
C ASP A 319 13.97 -5.18 2.93
N GLU A 320 14.88 -6.14 3.00
CA GLU A 320 14.62 -7.58 2.79
C GLU A 320 13.98 -7.90 1.43
N ILE A 321 14.67 -7.57 0.33
CA ILE A 321 14.20 -7.96 -1.00
C ILE A 321 14.06 -9.48 -1.11
N LYS A 322 12.88 -9.94 -1.52
CA LYS A 322 12.67 -11.34 -1.92
C LYS A 322 13.38 -11.62 -3.23
N MET A 323 14.32 -12.55 -3.18
CA MET A 323 15.16 -12.93 -4.33
C MET A 323 14.35 -13.40 -5.54
N ASP A 324 13.26 -14.14 -5.31
CA ASP A 324 12.37 -14.65 -6.37
C ASP A 324 11.83 -13.55 -7.30
N LEU A 325 11.75 -12.32 -6.80
CA LEU A 325 11.21 -11.22 -7.56
C LEU A 325 12.26 -10.53 -8.45
N ILE A 326 13.53 -10.69 -8.13
CA ILE A 326 14.63 -10.18 -8.94
C ILE A 326 14.85 -11.08 -10.17
N TYR A 327 14.47 -12.36 -10.07
CA TYR A 327 14.52 -13.34 -11.16
C TYR A 327 13.25 -13.40 -12.01
N ASP A 328 12.26 -12.56 -11.70
CA ASP A 328 11.04 -12.45 -12.50
C ASP A 328 11.34 -11.69 -13.80
N THR A 329 11.38 -12.43 -14.91
CA THR A 329 11.73 -11.89 -16.23
C THR A 329 10.78 -10.78 -16.70
N GLU A 330 9.54 -10.75 -16.20
CA GLU A 330 8.58 -9.70 -16.56
C GLU A 330 8.86 -8.37 -15.84
N LYS A 331 9.57 -8.41 -14.70
CA LYS A 331 9.81 -7.23 -13.85
C LYS A 331 11.26 -6.75 -13.85
N ILE A 332 12.16 -7.51 -14.45
CA ILE A 332 13.60 -7.22 -14.44
C ILE A 332 13.91 -5.89 -15.14
N ASP A 333 13.20 -5.56 -16.22
CA ASP A 333 13.38 -4.31 -16.96
C ASP A 333 12.83 -3.10 -16.19
N ASP A 334 11.69 -3.26 -15.52
CA ASP A 334 11.15 -2.24 -14.61
C ASP A 334 12.10 -1.97 -13.44
N LEU A 335 12.74 -3.02 -12.92
CA LEU A 335 13.73 -2.88 -11.85
C LEU A 335 15.01 -2.18 -12.33
N LYS A 336 15.47 -2.44 -13.56
CA LYS A 336 16.62 -1.74 -14.18
C LYS A 336 16.34 -0.24 -14.32
N ARG A 337 15.17 0.12 -14.86
CA ARG A 337 14.73 1.53 -14.99
C ARG A 337 14.64 2.22 -13.64
N PHE A 338 14.07 1.52 -12.66
CA PHE A 338 14.02 2.02 -11.29
C PHE A 338 15.41 2.25 -10.69
N PHE A 339 16.34 1.34 -10.96
CA PHE A 339 17.73 1.43 -10.52
C PHE A 339 18.55 2.47 -11.28
N GLU A 340 18.07 2.99 -12.41
CA GLU A 340 18.62 4.18 -13.07
C GLU A 340 18.03 5.48 -12.52
N GLY A 341 16.96 5.39 -11.73
CA GLY A 341 16.23 6.55 -11.22
C GLY A 341 15.15 7.06 -12.15
N GLU A 342 14.75 6.29 -13.17
CA GLU A 342 13.60 6.59 -14.04
C GLU A 342 12.26 6.33 -13.33
N GLY A 343 12.29 5.77 -12.12
CA GLY A 343 11.12 5.39 -11.35
C GLY A 343 10.65 3.96 -11.64
N TYR A 344 9.60 3.56 -10.94
CA TYR A 344 9.03 2.22 -11.01
C TYR A 344 7.55 2.30 -11.37
N PRO A 345 7.07 1.53 -12.36
CA PRO A 345 5.65 1.52 -12.73
C PRO A 345 4.82 0.82 -11.66
N VAL A 346 3.74 1.47 -11.24
CA VAL A 346 2.85 0.97 -10.19
C VAL A 346 1.41 0.93 -10.69
N ASN A 347 0.84 -0.26 -10.64
CA ASN A 347 -0.59 -0.45 -10.86
C ASN A 347 -1.37 -0.05 -9.60
N LEU A 348 -2.03 1.11 -9.67
CA LEU A 348 -2.93 1.58 -8.63
C LEU A 348 -4.30 0.95 -8.80
N LYS A 349 -4.90 0.53 -7.69
CA LYS A 349 -6.23 -0.07 -7.72
C LYS A 349 -7.26 0.95 -8.21
N TYR A 350 -7.96 0.63 -9.30
CA TYR A 350 -9.01 1.47 -9.91
C TYR A 350 -8.53 2.81 -10.50
N LYS A 351 -7.23 2.96 -10.76
CA LYS A 351 -6.65 4.13 -11.44
C LYS A 351 -5.74 3.64 -12.57
N SER A 352 -5.39 4.56 -13.48
CA SER A 352 -4.34 4.30 -14.46
C SER A 352 -3.02 4.00 -13.76
N PRO A 353 -2.16 3.15 -14.36
CA PRO A 353 -0.79 2.97 -13.89
C PRO A 353 -0.07 4.31 -13.79
N VAL A 354 0.78 4.46 -12.77
CA VAL A 354 1.62 5.65 -12.59
C VAL A 354 3.06 5.22 -12.37
N VAL A 355 4.01 6.04 -12.83
CA VAL A 355 5.42 5.88 -12.47
C VAL A 355 5.62 6.56 -11.11
N ARG A 356 6.18 5.83 -10.14
CA ARG A 356 6.52 6.35 -8.81
C ARG A 356 8.04 6.36 -8.63
N PHE A 357 8.52 7.13 -7.66
CA PHE A 357 9.93 7.15 -7.24
C PHE A 357 10.92 7.64 -8.30
N GLU A 358 10.45 8.48 -9.24
CA GLU A 358 11.33 9.13 -10.20
C GLU A 358 12.41 9.92 -9.44
N LYS A 359 13.65 9.84 -9.90
CA LYS A 359 14.85 10.51 -9.37
C LYS A 359 15.23 10.14 -7.92
N CYS A 360 14.50 9.23 -7.26
CA CYS A 360 14.81 8.76 -5.92
C CYS A 360 16.06 7.88 -5.90
N GLN A 361 16.89 7.97 -4.87
CA GLN A 361 18.02 7.06 -4.67
C GLN A 361 17.54 5.79 -3.98
N VAL A 362 18.11 4.65 -4.33
CA VAL A 362 17.65 3.36 -3.82
C VAL A 362 18.69 2.77 -2.87
N ILE A 363 18.25 2.36 -1.69
CA ILE A 363 19.06 1.60 -0.73
C ILE A 363 18.46 0.21 -0.63
N ALA A 364 19.16 -0.77 -1.19
CA ALA A 364 18.76 -2.17 -1.17
C ALA A 364 19.47 -2.91 -0.04
N ILE A 365 18.75 -3.79 0.67
CA ILE A 365 19.28 -4.54 1.81
C ILE A 365 18.95 -6.01 1.66
N SER A 366 19.95 -6.85 1.77
CA SER A 366 19.81 -8.31 1.78
C SER A 366 20.96 -8.98 2.53
N ASN A 367 20.86 -10.29 2.78
CA ASN A 367 22.00 -11.04 3.30
C ASN A 367 22.94 -11.52 2.19
N GLN A 368 22.40 -11.75 0.98
CA GLN A 368 23.13 -12.22 -0.19
C GLN A 368 22.82 -11.34 -1.39
N LEU A 369 23.75 -11.23 -2.34
CA LEU A 369 23.48 -10.57 -3.62
C LEU A 369 22.64 -11.48 -4.53
N PRO A 370 21.71 -10.92 -5.31
CA PRO A 370 20.92 -11.68 -6.28
C PRO A 370 21.68 -12.00 -7.57
N LEU A 371 22.93 -11.54 -7.71
CA LEU A 371 23.65 -11.53 -8.98
C LEU A 371 24.04 -12.94 -9.45
N ASP A 372 24.30 -13.86 -8.50
CA ASP A 372 24.86 -15.19 -8.80
C ASP A 372 23.92 -16.11 -9.59
N ARG A 373 22.62 -15.80 -9.64
CA ARG A 373 21.62 -16.57 -10.39
C ARG A 373 21.06 -15.83 -11.60
N MET A 374 21.59 -14.64 -11.90
CA MET A 374 21.24 -13.89 -13.12
C MET A 374 22.06 -14.39 -14.31
N ASN A 375 21.56 -14.14 -15.52
CA ASN A 375 22.40 -14.25 -16.71
C ASN A 375 23.46 -13.13 -16.71
N GLU A 376 24.57 -13.32 -17.44
CA GLU A 376 25.70 -12.37 -17.45
C GLU A 376 25.33 -10.95 -17.92
N LEU A 377 24.36 -10.84 -18.85
CA LEU A 377 23.94 -9.55 -19.39
C LEU A 377 23.19 -8.74 -18.34
N ASP A 378 22.25 -9.37 -17.64
CA ASP A 378 21.49 -8.76 -16.56
C ASP A 378 22.39 -8.43 -15.37
N GLN A 379 23.31 -9.33 -15.02
CA GLN A 379 24.30 -9.07 -13.98
C GLN A 379 25.10 -7.79 -14.28
N LYS A 380 25.72 -7.69 -15.46
CA LYS A 380 26.48 -6.49 -15.87
C LYS A 380 25.61 -5.23 -15.90
N SER A 381 24.35 -5.38 -16.33
CA SER A 381 23.37 -4.30 -16.33
C SER A 381 23.10 -3.79 -14.91
N PHE A 382 22.87 -4.68 -13.95
CA PHE A 382 22.64 -4.32 -12.56
C PHE A 382 23.90 -3.71 -11.91
N GLU A 383 25.07 -4.29 -12.14
CA GLU A 383 26.35 -3.79 -11.61
C GLU A 383 26.68 -2.38 -12.10
N ALA A 384 26.28 -2.00 -13.32
CA ALA A 384 26.45 -0.65 -13.83
C ALA A 384 25.59 0.42 -13.11
N ARG A 385 24.59 0.00 -12.33
CA ARG A 385 23.60 0.87 -11.67
C ARG A 385 23.74 0.93 -10.15
N MET A 386 24.59 0.09 -9.56
CA MET A 386 24.69 -0.06 -8.10
C MET A 386 26.13 -0.02 -7.57
N MET A 387 26.28 0.52 -6.37
CA MET A 387 27.47 0.31 -5.53
C MET A 387 27.19 -0.82 -4.54
N LYS A 388 28.02 -1.86 -4.60
CA LYS A 388 27.97 -3.01 -3.68
C LYS A 388 28.72 -2.65 -2.38
N ALA A 389 28.06 -2.70 -1.23
CA ALA A 389 28.66 -2.45 0.08
C ALA A 389 28.52 -3.70 0.96
N GLU A 390 29.64 -4.33 1.28
CA GLU A 390 29.68 -5.61 1.97
C GLU A 390 29.85 -5.44 3.48
N PHE A 391 29.02 -6.15 4.24
CA PHE A 391 29.11 -6.28 5.67
C PHE A 391 29.70 -7.64 6.03
N THR A 392 30.96 -7.64 6.43
CA THR A 392 31.74 -8.85 6.72
C THR A 392 31.46 -9.39 8.12
N GLY A 393 31.83 -10.64 8.38
CA GLY A 393 31.68 -11.26 9.70
C GLY A 393 32.46 -10.54 10.82
N SER A 394 33.56 -9.86 10.49
CA SER A 394 34.34 -9.06 11.44
C SER A 394 33.59 -7.85 12.00
N MET A 395 32.53 -7.40 11.32
CA MET A 395 31.65 -6.33 11.78
C MET A 395 30.57 -6.80 12.76
N GLN A 396 30.45 -8.11 12.99
CA GLN A 396 29.50 -8.65 13.96
C GLN A 396 29.96 -8.28 15.37
N ARG A 397 29.07 -7.64 16.12
CA ARG A 397 29.37 -7.12 17.46
C ARG A 397 28.69 -7.96 18.52
N GLN A 398 29.47 -8.39 19.51
CA GLN A 398 28.99 -9.18 20.66
C GLN A 398 28.26 -8.33 21.69
N ASP A 399 28.53 -7.04 21.74
CA ASP A 399 28.00 -6.05 22.68
C ASP A 399 26.72 -5.35 22.20
N GLU A 400 26.16 -5.79 21.07
CA GLU A 400 24.91 -5.34 20.41
C GLU A 400 24.79 -3.83 20.07
N LYS A 401 25.74 -3.00 20.51
CA LYS A 401 25.75 -1.56 20.23
C LYS A 401 26.45 -1.24 18.91
N PHE A 402 25.73 -0.54 18.04
CA PHE A 402 26.28 -0.04 16.79
C PHE A 402 27.33 1.06 17.08
N PRO A 403 28.45 1.13 16.33
CA PRO A 403 29.62 1.96 16.70
C PRO A 403 29.37 3.46 16.77
N PHE A 404 28.36 3.94 16.07
CA PHE A 404 28.01 5.35 15.98
C PHE A 404 26.50 5.48 15.82
N ASN A 405 25.95 6.67 16.03
CA ASN A 405 24.51 6.95 15.97
C ASN A 405 24.11 7.77 14.73
N GLU A 406 22.80 8.01 14.55
CA GLU A 406 22.31 8.79 13.41
C GLU A 406 22.80 10.25 13.36
N VAL A 407 23.08 10.86 14.51
CA VAL A 407 23.55 12.26 14.61
C VAL A 407 24.99 12.34 14.13
N GLU A 408 25.83 11.43 14.58
CA GLU A 408 27.24 11.32 14.16
C GLU A 408 27.35 11.08 12.65
N LEU A 409 26.50 10.21 12.09
CA LEU A 409 26.42 9.97 10.64
C LEU A 409 25.97 11.23 9.86
N ALA A 410 24.98 11.96 10.38
CA ALA A 410 24.49 13.19 9.76
C ALA A 410 25.55 14.30 9.78
N ILE A 411 26.26 14.46 10.90
CA ILE A 411 27.38 15.41 11.02
C ILE A 411 28.48 15.06 10.01
N TYR A 412 28.81 13.77 9.87
CA TYR A 412 29.78 13.30 8.89
C TYR A 412 29.38 13.67 7.45
N PHE A 413 28.13 13.43 7.06
CA PHE A 413 27.63 13.82 5.75
C PHE A 413 27.69 15.34 5.52
N GLN A 414 27.33 16.14 6.52
CA GLN A 414 27.40 17.60 6.41
C GLN A 414 28.85 18.09 6.23
N GLN A 415 29.78 17.60 7.06
CA GLN A 415 31.20 17.97 6.97
C GLN A 415 31.76 17.64 5.59
N ARG A 416 31.42 16.45 5.07
CA ARG A 416 31.89 16.01 3.76
C ARG A 416 31.32 16.83 2.60
N LEU A 417 30.05 17.24 2.68
CA LEU A 417 29.47 18.16 1.71
C LEU A 417 30.19 19.52 1.70
N ILE A 418 30.55 20.03 2.88
CA ILE A 418 31.33 21.28 2.99
C ILE A 418 32.72 21.09 2.37
N GLU A 419 33.39 19.98 2.66
CA GLU A 419 34.71 19.65 2.09
C GLU A 419 34.67 19.51 0.55
N ASP A 420 33.58 18.96 0.00
CA ASP A 420 33.36 18.83 -1.45
C ASP A 420 32.94 20.15 -2.12
N GLY A 421 32.78 21.24 -1.36
CA GLY A 421 32.40 22.57 -1.86
C GLY A 421 30.90 22.79 -2.06
N ASP A 422 30.04 21.95 -1.49
CA ASP A 422 28.58 22.07 -1.57
C ASP A 422 27.98 22.83 -0.38
N SER A 423 28.75 23.71 0.28
CA SER A 423 28.26 24.49 1.42
C SER A 423 27.02 25.31 1.09
N ASP A 424 26.92 25.79 -0.15
CA ASP A 424 25.84 26.67 -0.60
C ASP A 424 24.51 25.90 -0.75
N LEU A 425 24.58 24.59 -1.03
CA LEU A 425 23.40 23.71 -1.10
C LEU A 425 22.82 23.40 0.29
N LEU A 426 23.56 23.70 1.36
CA LEU A 426 23.13 23.53 2.75
C LEU A 426 22.41 24.77 3.31
N VAL A 427 22.34 25.87 2.55
CA VAL A 427 21.62 27.09 2.96
C VAL A 427 20.14 26.89 2.68
N ASP A 428 19.32 27.08 3.71
CA ASP A 428 17.86 27.06 3.56
C ASP A 428 17.43 28.41 2.97
N GLU A 429 17.39 28.52 1.64
CA GLU A 429 16.80 29.71 1.02
C GLU A 429 15.32 29.78 1.43
N PRO A 430 14.86 30.90 2.02
CA PRO A 430 13.44 31.07 2.28
C PRO A 430 12.74 30.95 0.94
N THR A 431 11.83 29.99 0.84
CA THR A 431 11.03 29.77 -0.36
C THR A 431 10.23 31.05 -0.58
N VAL A 432 10.74 31.95 -1.43
CA VAL A 432 10.06 33.19 -1.78
C VAL A 432 8.75 32.75 -2.41
N ALA A 433 7.64 33.02 -1.71
CA ALA A 433 6.33 32.91 -2.30
C ALA A 433 6.24 33.98 -3.39
N GLU A 434 6.68 33.66 -4.60
CA GLU A 434 6.31 34.43 -5.79
C GLU A 434 4.81 34.29 -5.97
N ASN A 435 4.07 35.19 -5.31
CA ASN A 435 2.75 35.67 -5.69
C ASN A 435 2.40 36.84 -4.76
N THR A 436 3.05 37.98 -5.00
CA THR A 436 2.48 39.28 -4.68
C THR A 436 2.65 40.17 -5.90
N TYR A 437 1.95 39.83 -6.99
CA TYR A 437 1.47 40.87 -7.88
C TYR A 437 0.35 41.58 -7.13
N VAL A 438 0.73 42.63 -6.40
CA VAL A 438 -0.18 43.71 -6.08
C VAL A 438 -0.41 44.42 -7.41
N GLU A 439 -1.62 44.30 -7.97
CA GLU A 439 -2.08 45.27 -8.97
C GLU A 439 -2.20 46.62 -8.26
N GLU A 440 -1.10 47.37 -8.23
CA GLU A 440 -1.12 48.80 -8.02
C GLU A 440 -1.37 49.49 -9.37
N GLU A 441 -2.27 50.47 -9.30
CA GLU A 441 -2.57 51.51 -10.29
C GLU A 441 -3.59 51.22 -11.40
N ALA A 442 -4.81 51.71 -11.15
CA ALA A 442 -5.35 52.78 -12.01
C ALA A 442 -6.22 53.75 -11.20
N ALA A 443 -5.55 54.66 -10.48
CA ALA A 443 -6.15 55.96 -10.21
C ALA A 443 -6.36 56.67 -11.57
N LYS A 444 -7.61 56.93 -11.95
CA LYS A 444 -7.91 57.88 -13.02
C LYS A 444 -8.01 59.28 -12.43
N PRO A 445 -7.21 60.25 -12.88
CA PRO A 445 -7.49 61.66 -12.63
C PRO A 445 -8.35 62.25 -13.76
N LYS A 446 -9.30 63.08 -13.32
CA LYS A 446 -10.22 63.98 -14.04
C LYS A 446 -11.47 63.38 -14.67
#